data_AF-A0A355SIC6-F1
#
_entry.id   AF-A0A355SIC6-F1
#
_cell.length_a   1.000
_cell.length_b   1.000
_cell.length_c   1.000
_cell.angle_alpha   90.00
_cell.angle_beta   90.00
_cell.angle_gamma   90.00
#
_symmetry.space_group_name_H-M   'P 1'
#
loop_
_entity.id
_entity.type
_entity.pdbx_description
1 polymer ?
#
loop_
_entity_poly.entity_id
_entity_poly.type
_entity_poly.pdbx_seq_one_letter_code
_entity_poly.pdbx_strand_id
1 'polypeptide(L)'
;MTLYRGFTARIQNIFCSIFFEGALNRMNEDFNVTGNIKTIEWLKVEILSALSSLNKGLLKGSKASKDVIADCIAGMVILLYLLSKRIGIEFSYIDSKVQNKLKLGILEEDEIEKDYGDLSKLLNYIRERK
;
A
#
# COMPACT_ATOMS: atom_id res chain seq x y z
N MET A 1 -3.31 26.09 0.53
CA MET A 1 -3.72 25.23 -0.61
C MET A 1 -2.67 25.30 -1.73
N THR A 2 -1.39 25.04 -1.41
CA THR A 2 -0.24 25.23 -2.34
C THR A 2 0.80 24.11 -2.22
N LEU A 3 0.51 23.03 -1.49
CA LEU A 3 1.40 21.85 -1.42
C LEU A 3 1.08 20.78 -2.48
N TYR A 4 -0.14 20.75 -3.00
CA TYR A 4 -0.60 19.70 -3.92
C TYR A 4 -0.25 19.92 -5.40
N ARG A 5 0.07 21.16 -5.81
CA ARG A 5 0.40 21.47 -7.22
C ARG A 5 1.83 21.11 -7.61
N GLY A 6 2.76 20.98 -6.65
CA GLY A 6 4.15 20.56 -6.92
C GLY A 6 4.38 19.05 -6.85
N PHE A 7 3.51 18.31 -6.15
CA PHE A 7 3.71 16.89 -5.88
C PHE A 7 3.28 16.00 -7.07
N THR A 8 2.26 16.42 -7.83
CA THR A 8 1.75 15.65 -8.99
C THR A 8 2.72 15.65 -10.16
N ALA A 9 3.34 16.79 -10.50
CA ALA A 9 4.27 16.87 -11.63
C ALA A 9 5.62 16.14 -11.39
N ARG A 10 6.06 16.07 -10.13
CA ARG A 10 7.33 15.42 -9.76
C ARG A 10 7.19 13.91 -9.66
N ILE A 11 6.06 13.41 -9.16
CA ILE A 11 5.74 11.98 -9.21
C ILE A 11 5.53 11.51 -10.64
N GLN A 12 4.87 12.29 -11.50
CA GLN A 12 4.61 11.89 -12.89
C GLN A 12 5.89 11.89 -13.75
N ASN A 13 6.85 12.78 -13.50
CA ASN A 13 8.16 12.76 -14.16
C ASN A 13 9.09 11.63 -13.67
N ILE A 14 9.04 11.31 -12.37
CA ILE A 14 9.73 10.13 -11.83
C ILE A 14 9.08 8.84 -12.36
N PHE A 15 7.76 8.82 -12.52
CA PHE A 15 7.02 7.72 -13.14
C PHE A 15 7.45 7.50 -14.59
N CYS A 16 7.70 8.58 -15.34
CA CYS A 16 8.11 8.49 -16.74
C CYS A 16 9.57 8.03 -16.89
N SER A 17 10.50 8.48 -16.03
CA SER A 17 11.90 8.04 -16.09
C SER A 17 12.09 6.61 -15.60
N ILE A 18 11.44 6.20 -14.51
CA ILE A 18 11.57 4.84 -13.98
C ILE A 18 10.90 3.79 -14.89
N PHE A 19 9.76 4.13 -15.50
CA PHE A 19 8.97 3.17 -16.27
C PHE A 19 9.50 2.96 -17.71
N PHE A 20 10.21 3.93 -18.30
CA PHE A 20 10.71 3.82 -19.68
C PHE A 20 12.15 3.25 -19.77
N GLU A 21 13.00 3.52 -18.78
CA GLU A 21 14.40 3.07 -18.78
C GLU A 21 14.54 1.57 -18.44
N GLY A 22 13.62 1.02 -17.63
CA GLY A 22 13.56 -0.41 -17.32
C GLY A 22 13.12 -1.30 -18.49
N ALA A 23 12.48 -0.74 -19.53
CA ALA A 23 12.05 -1.51 -20.70
C ALA A 23 13.19 -1.78 -21.70
N LEU A 24 14.29 -1.02 -21.63
CA LEU A 24 15.37 -1.05 -22.62
C LEU A 24 16.54 -2.00 -22.26
N ASN A 25 16.73 -2.36 -20.99
CA ASN A 25 17.90 -3.14 -20.56
C ASN A 25 17.67 -4.66 -20.51
N ARG A 26 17.14 -5.21 -21.61
CA ARG A 26 17.15 -6.67 -21.87
C ARG A 26 18.57 -7.11 -22.21
N MET A 27 19.20 -7.97 -21.39
CA MET A 27 19.84 -9.23 -21.83
C MET A 27 20.65 -9.89 -20.70
N ASN A 28 20.37 -11.19 -20.51
CA ASN A 28 21.15 -12.26 -19.88
C ASN A 28 21.12 -12.47 -18.34
N GLU A 29 20.74 -13.72 -18.02
CA GLU A 29 21.05 -14.55 -16.84
C GLU A 29 20.46 -14.14 -15.47
N ASP A 30 19.19 -14.53 -15.25
CA ASP A 30 18.72 -15.24 -14.04
C ASP A 30 17.19 -15.34 -14.03
N PHE A 31 16.66 -16.43 -14.57
CA PHE A 31 15.23 -16.58 -14.88
C PHE A 31 14.32 -16.63 -13.63
N ASN A 32 14.88 -16.90 -12.44
CA ASN A 32 14.12 -16.98 -11.18
C ASN A 32 14.05 -15.64 -10.42
N VAL A 33 15.08 -14.79 -10.57
CA VAL A 33 15.10 -13.43 -10.01
C VAL A 33 14.34 -12.47 -10.93
N THR A 34 14.53 -12.61 -12.26
CA THR A 34 13.89 -11.75 -13.28
C THR A 34 12.36 -11.87 -13.32
N GLY A 35 11.81 -13.07 -13.08
CA GLY A 35 10.35 -13.28 -13.00
C GLY A 35 9.73 -12.56 -11.79
N ASN A 36 10.38 -12.66 -10.62
CA ASN A 36 9.95 -11.96 -9.42
C ASN A 36 10.06 -10.43 -9.57
N ILE A 37 11.10 -9.91 -10.22
CA ILE A 37 11.25 -8.47 -10.46
C ILE A 37 10.08 -7.93 -11.29
N LYS A 38 9.71 -8.59 -12.40
CA LYS A 38 8.56 -8.14 -13.22
C LYS A 38 7.25 -8.19 -12.43
N THR A 39 7.04 -9.23 -11.64
CA THR A 39 5.85 -9.33 -10.78
C THR A 39 5.86 -8.24 -9.70
N ILE A 40 7.01 -7.91 -9.12
CA ILE A 40 7.16 -6.82 -8.13
C ILE A 40 6.80 -5.47 -8.76
N GLU A 41 7.34 -5.16 -9.95
CA GLU A 41 7.02 -3.91 -10.64
C GLU A 41 5.54 -3.82 -11.00
N TRP A 42 4.94 -4.92 -11.48
CA TRP A 42 3.51 -4.97 -11.72
C TRP A 42 2.68 -4.75 -10.45
N LEU A 43 3.04 -5.41 -9.34
CA LEU A 43 2.35 -5.23 -8.05
C LEU A 43 2.43 -3.79 -7.55
N LYS A 44 3.56 -3.09 -7.73
CA LYS A 44 3.69 -1.67 -7.38
C LYS A 44 2.71 -0.81 -8.19
N VAL A 45 2.59 -1.05 -9.50
CA VAL A 45 1.65 -0.34 -10.36
C VAL A 45 0.20 -0.62 -9.95
N GLU A 46 -0.14 -1.86 -9.63
CA GLU A 46 -1.49 -2.21 -9.15
C GLU A 46 -1.83 -1.54 -7.83
N ILE A 47 -0.89 -1.47 -6.87
CA ILE A 47 -1.09 -0.75 -5.60
C ILE A 47 -1.41 0.72 -5.87
N LEU A 48 -0.68 1.37 -6.77
CA LEU A 48 -0.91 2.77 -7.13
C LEU A 48 -2.25 2.98 -7.85
N SER A 49 -2.65 2.03 -8.70
CA SER A 49 -3.94 2.04 -9.39
C SER A 49 -5.10 1.87 -8.41
N ALA A 50 -4.98 0.96 -7.44
CA ALA A 50 -5.96 0.76 -6.39
C ALA A 50 -6.08 1.99 -5.49
N LEU A 51 -4.95 2.61 -5.12
CA LEU A 51 -4.93 3.87 -4.37
C LEU A 51 -5.59 5.02 -5.15
N SER A 52 -5.34 5.12 -6.46
CA SER A 52 -6.00 6.11 -7.33
C SER A 52 -7.52 5.91 -7.36
N SER A 53 -7.96 4.65 -7.46
CA SER A 53 -9.37 4.27 -7.46
C SER A 53 -10.05 4.59 -6.13
N LEU A 54 -9.40 4.29 -5.00
CA LEU A 54 -9.87 4.66 -3.67
C LEU A 54 -10.06 6.19 -3.57
N ASN A 55 -9.05 6.97 -3.95
CA ASN A 55 -9.14 8.44 -3.91
C ASN A 55 -10.29 8.98 -4.78
N LYS A 56 -10.46 8.46 -5.99
CA LYS A 56 -11.60 8.82 -6.85
C LYS A 56 -12.94 8.44 -6.23
N GLY A 57 -13.01 7.29 -5.54
CA GLY A 57 -14.18 6.87 -4.78
C GLY A 57 -14.52 7.86 -3.66
N LEU A 58 -13.54 8.23 -2.84
CA LEU A 58 -13.71 9.17 -1.74
C LEU A 58 -14.13 10.58 -2.22
N LEU A 59 -13.62 11.04 -3.37
CA LEU A 59 -13.99 12.32 -3.97
C LEU A 59 -15.44 12.37 -4.48
N LYS A 60 -16.06 11.23 -4.77
CA LYS A 60 -17.46 11.17 -5.20
C LYS A 60 -18.44 11.38 -4.04
N GLY A 61 -17.95 11.56 -2.80
CA GLY A 61 -18.76 11.82 -1.63
C GLY A 61 -19.80 10.73 -1.38
N SER A 62 -21.04 11.11 -1.07
CA SER A 62 -22.16 10.20 -0.79
C SER A 62 -22.56 9.26 -1.94
N LYS A 63 -21.95 9.38 -3.12
CA LYS A 63 -22.25 8.54 -4.30
C LYS A 63 -21.42 7.26 -4.37
N ALA A 64 -20.30 7.16 -3.66
CA ALA A 64 -19.57 5.91 -3.55
C ALA A 64 -20.18 5.07 -2.42
N SER A 65 -20.59 3.84 -2.72
CA SER A 65 -21.07 2.94 -1.67
C SER A 65 -19.92 2.56 -0.74
N LYS A 66 -20.25 2.33 0.54
CA LYS A 66 -19.29 1.83 1.53
C LYS A 66 -18.62 0.55 1.04
N ASP A 67 -19.37 -0.32 0.36
CA ASP A 67 -18.87 -1.57 -0.21
C ASP A 67 -17.79 -1.36 -1.27
N VAL A 68 -17.95 -0.39 -2.18
CA VAL A 68 -16.93 -0.09 -3.20
C VAL A 68 -15.63 0.41 -2.55
N ILE A 69 -15.74 1.21 -1.48
CA ILE A 69 -14.58 1.68 -0.71
C ILE A 69 -13.92 0.51 0.01
N ALA A 70 -14.72 -0.36 0.65
CA ALA A 70 -14.24 -1.54 1.35
C ALA A 70 -13.52 -2.50 0.40
N ASP A 71 -14.06 -2.74 -0.80
CA ASP A 71 -13.44 -3.59 -1.83
C ASP A 71 -12.09 -3.03 -2.29
N CYS A 72 -12.00 -1.71 -2.49
CA CYS A 72 -10.73 -1.06 -2.84
C CYS A 72 -9.68 -1.25 -1.73
N ILE A 73 -10.07 -1.07 -0.46
CA ILE A 73 -9.18 -1.24 0.69
C ILE A 73 -8.74 -2.72 0.81
N ALA A 74 -9.68 -3.66 0.69
CA ALA A 74 -9.40 -5.09 0.75
C ALA A 74 -8.43 -5.51 -0.37
N GLY A 75 -8.64 -5.03 -1.60
CA GLY A 75 -7.74 -5.25 -2.72
C GLY A 75 -6.31 -4.76 -2.45
N MET A 76 -6.17 -3.55 -1.88
CA MET A 76 -4.84 -3.04 -1.50
C MET A 76 -4.16 -3.89 -0.43
N VAL A 77 -4.90 -4.34 0.59
CA VAL A 77 -4.35 -5.23 1.63
C VAL A 77 -3.81 -6.52 1.01
N ILE A 78 -4.55 -7.13 0.08
CA ILE A 78 -4.11 -8.33 -0.65
C ILE A 78 -2.82 -8.04 -1.44
N LEU A 79 -2.80 -6.94 -2.22
CA LEU A 79 -1.64 -6.57 -3.03
C LEU A 79 -0.38 -6.34 -2.18
N LEU A 80 -0.51 -5.72 -1.00
CA LEU A 80 0.60 -5.51 -0.07
C LEU A 80 1.16 -6.82 0.49
N TYR A 81 0.29 -7.79 0.83
CA TYR A 81 0.73 -9.12 1.22
C TYR A 81 1.45 -9.83 0.08
N LEU A 82 0.88 -9.85 -1.14
CA LEU A 82 1.51 -10.48 -2.30
C LEU A 82 2.88 -9.86 -2.60
N LEU A 83 3.00 -8.54 -2.49
CA LEU A 83 4.28 -7.84 -2.63
C LEU A 83 5.29 -8.31 -1.58
N SER A 84 4.89 -8.39 -0.31
CA SER A 84 5.76 -8.87 0.77
C SER A 84 6.31 -10.27 0.49
N LYS A 85 5.47 -11.18 -0.03
CA LYS A 85 5.90 -12.53 -0.38
C LYS A 85 6.91 -12.54 -1.52
N ARG A 86 6.72 -11.69 -2.53
CA ARG A 86 7.63 -11.59 -3.68
C ARG A 86 9.01 -11.02 -3.33
N ILE A 87 9.11 -10.23 -2.26
CA ILE A 87 10.38 -9.74 -1.73
C ILE A 87 10.99 -10.64 -0.65
N GLY A 88 10.42 -11.84 -0.43
CA GLY A 88 10.96 -12.83 0.51
C GLY A 88 10.52 -12.64 1.97
N ILE A 89 9.43 -11.90 2.22
CA ILE A 89 8.86 -11.70 3.56
C ILE A 89 7.59 -12.54 3.71
N GLU A 90 7.52 -13.34 4.77
CA GLU A 90 6.34 -14.14 5.08
C GLU A 90 5.19 -13.30 5.64
N PHE A 91 3.94 -13.70 5.36
CA PHE A 91 2.74 -12.98 5.81
C PHE A 91 2.67 -12.83 7.34
N SER A 92 3.04 -13.88 8.08
CA SER A 92 3.06 -13.87 9.55
C SER A 92 4.05 -12.84 10.13
N TYR A 93 5.13 -12.56 9.41
CA TYR A 93 6.08 -11.51 9.80
C TYR A 93 5.48 -10.12 9.59
N ILE A 94 4.75 -9.90 8.49
CA ILE A 94 3.99 -8.66 8.27
C ILE A 94 2.95 -8.47 9.37
N ASP A 95 2.15 -9.49 9.70
CA ASP A 95 1.16 -9.43 10.79
C ASP A 95 1.80 -9.04 12.13
N SER A 96 2.98 -9.60 12.42
CA SER A 96 3.74 -9.30 13.63
C SER A 96 4.25 -7.85 13.61
N LYS A 97 4.72 -7.36 12.46
CA LYS A 97 5.16 -5.96 12.28
C LYS A 97 3.99 -4.98 12.39
N VAL A 98 2.81 -5.30 11.88
CA VAL A 98 1.59 -4.49 12.04
C VAL A 98 1.26 -4.35 13.52
N GLN A 99 1.20 -5.46 14.26
CA GLN A 99 0.91 -5.40 15.71
C GLN A 99 1.95 -4.59 16.49
N ASN A 100 3.23 -4.73 16.15
CA ASN A 100 4.29 -3.95 16.81
C ASN A 100 4.20 -2.45 16.49
N LYS A 101 3.85 -2.08 15.25
CA LYS A 101 3.61 -0.68 14.87
C LYS A 101 2.40 -0.09 15.59
N LEU A 102 1.31 -0.84 15.74
CA LEU A 102 0.15 -0.39 16.51
C LEU A 102 0.50 -0.15 17.97
N LYS A 103 1.21 -1.09 18.62
CA LYS A 103 1.68 -0.91 20.01
C LYS A 103 2.58 0.32 20.16
N LEU A 104 3.45 0.57 19.19
CA LEU A 104 4.33 1.73 19.21
C LEU A 104 3.53 3.04 19.09
N GLY A 105 2.63 3.16 18.11
CA GLY A 105 1.81 4.36 17.95
C GLY A 105 0.88 4.63 19.14
N ILE A 106 0.43 3.58 19.84
CA ILE A 106 -0.30 3.72 21.11
C ILE A 106 0.61 4.27 22.21
N LEU A 107 1.82 3.73 22.35
CA LEU A 107 2.80 4.18 23.37
C LEU A 107 3.27 5.62 23.13
N GLU A 108 3.44 6.00 21.86
CA GLU A 108 3.83 7.35 21.44
C GLU A 108 2.66 8.34 21.50
N GLU A 109 1.46 7.87 21.80
CA GLU A 109 0.23 8.65 21.79
C GLU A 109 0.07 9.44 20.48
N ASP A 110 0.13 8.74 19.34
CA ASP A 110 -0.12 9.33 18.02
C ASP A 110 -1.43 10.13 18.00
N GLU A 111 -1.52 11.20 17.20
CA GLU A 111 -2.73 12.06 17.13
C GLU A 111 -4.01 11.25 16.90
N ILE A 112 -3.95 10.24 16.03
CA ILE A 112 -5.08 9.34 15.75
C ILE A 112 -5.50 8.54 16.99
N GLU A 113 -4.54 8.12 17.81
CA GLU A 113 -4.84 7.43 19.06
C GLU A 113 -5.40 8.40 20.11
N LYS A 114 -4.78 9.58 20.28
CA LYS A 114 -5.24 10.62 21.21
C LYS A 114 -6.68 11.05 20.93
N ASP A 115 -7.00 11.28 19.66
CA ASP A 115 -8.29 11.83 19.26
C ASP A 115 -9.39 10.76 19.16
N TYR A 116 -9.06 9.55 18.68
CA TYR A 116 -10.07 8.55 18.32
C TYR A 116 -9.89 7.20 19.03
N GLY A 117 -8.72 6.89 19.57
CA GLY A 117 -8.40 5.57 20.13
C GLY A 117 -8.38 4.46 19.08
N ASP A 118 -8.20 4.80 17.80
CA ASP A 118 -8.40 3.86 16.69
C ASP A 118 -7.28 2.82 16.60
N LEU A 119 -6.06 3.13 17.05
CA LEU A 119 -4.97 2.15 17.07
C LEU A 119 -5.25 1.07 18.12
N SER A 120 -5.73 1.47 19.31
CA SER A 120 -6.17 0.55 20.36
C SER A 120 -7.33 -0.35 19.90
N LYS A 121 -8.36 0.22 19.25
CA LYS A 121 -9.48 -0.56 18.69
C LYS A 121 -9.00 -1.57 17.66
N LEU A 122 -8.12 -1.15 16.74
CA LEU A 122 -7.59 -2.04 15.71
C LEU A 122 -6.72 -3.15 16.31
N LEU A 123 -5.89 -2.85 17.30
CA LEU A 123 -5.06 -3.85 17.97
C LEU A 123 -5.92 -4.91 18.69
N ASN A 124 -7.00 -4.49 19.34
CA ASN A 124 -7.93 -5.40 20.02
C ASN A 124 -8.66 -6.28 19.00
N TYR A 125 -9.21 -5.70 17.93
CA TYR A 125 -9.83 -6.46 16.84
C TYR A 125 -8.86 -7.51 16.26
N ILE A 126 -7.59 -7.16 16.04
CA ILE A 126 -6.60 -8.12 15.52
C ILE A 126 -6.33 -9.26 16.50
N ARG A 127 -6.31 -9.00 17.81
CA ARG A 127 -6.07 -10.00 18.85
C ARG A 127 -7.24 -10.97 19.01
N GLU A 128 -8.46 -10.48 18.91
CA GLU A 128 -9.70 -11.27 19.06
C GLU A 128 -9.97 -12.20 17.86
N ARG A 129 -9.36 -11.94 16.70
CA ARG A 129 -9.45 -12.82 15.51
C ARG A 129 -8.63 -14.11 15.61
N LYS A 130 -7.77 -14.25 16.62
CA LYS A 130 -6.84 -15.39 16.76
C LYS A 130 -7.45 -16.56 17.51
#